data_AF-A0A2W4P8I3-F1
#
_entry.id   AF-A0A2W4P8I3-F1
#
_cell.length_a   1.000
_cell.length_b   1.000
_cell.length_c   1.000
_cell.angle_alpha   90.00
_cell.angle_beta   90.00
_cell.angle_gamma   90.00
#
_symmetry.space_group_name_H-M   'P 1'
#
loop_
_entity.id
_entity.type
_entity.pdbx_description
1 polymer ?
#
loop_
_entity_poly.entity_id
_entity_poly.type
_entity_poly.pdbx_seq_one_letter_code
_entity_poly.pdbx_strand_id
1 'polypeptide(L)'
;MSVAAGRAAPLPKEPQGAAGSELEYFREAASWDADRMAQTERAARIAWRVAAAGWICALTCAVALLLLMPLKHVEPFVIRVDNTTGVVDVVPAFGPGATVDELVTR
;
A
#
# COMPACT_ATOMS: atom_id res chain seq x y z
N MET A 1 50.77 41.77 -63.51
CA MET A 1 49.50 41.11 -63.12
C MET A 1 49.80 39.65 -62.83
N SER A 2 49.76 39.24 -61.56
CA SER A 2 49.81 37.82 -61.17
C SER A 2 48.88 37.67 -59.98
N VAL A 3 47.72 37.06 -60.23
CA VAL A 3 46.68 36.81 -59.23
C VAL A 3 47.11 35.57 -58.45
N ALA A 4 47.38 35.77 -57.16
CA ALA A 4 47.68 34.69 -56.23
C ALA A 4 46.43 33.80 -56.05
N ALA A 5 46.51 32.57 -56.55
CA ALA A 5 45.52 31.54 -56.29
C ALA A 5 45.50 31.22 -54.79
N GLY A 6 44.37 31.47 -54.14
CA GLY A 6 44.13 31.15 -52.75
C GLY A 6 44.33 29.67 -52.47
N ARG A 7 45.16 29.35 -51.48
CA ARG A 7 45.42 27.98 -51.03
C ARG A 7 44.16 27.46 -50.34
N ALA A 8 43.43 26.58 -51.01
CA ALA A 8 42.28 25.89 -50.42
C ALA A 8 42.73 25.14 -49.15
N ALA A 9 42.01 25.35 -48.05
CA ALA A 9 42.21 24.61 -46.82
C ALA A 9 41.89 23.13 -47.06
N PRO A 10 42.70 22.19 -46.57
CA PRO A 10 42.37 20.77 -46.69
C PRO A 10 41.07 20.49 -45.95
N LEU A 11 40.13 19.82 -46.64
CA LEU A 11 38.85 19.41 -46.06
C LEU A 11 39.10 18.55 -44.81
N PRO A 12 38.24 18.66 -43.78
CA PRO A 12 38.28 17.73 -42.64
C PRO A 12 38.22 16.31 -43.18
N LYS A 13 39.25 15.52 -42.86
CA LYS A 13 39.27 14.08 -43.17
C LYS A 13 38.05 13.43 -42.54
N GLU A 14 37.21 12.81 -43.37
CA GLU A 14 36.19 11.89 -42.85
C GLU A 14 36.89 10.88 -41.94
N PRO A 15 36.33 10.56 -40.77
CA PRO A 15 36.96 9.62 -39.87
C PRO A 15 37.08 8.27 -40.59
N GLN A 16 38.31 7.84 -40.87
CA GLN A 16 38.67 6.61 -41.59
C GLN A 16 38.36 5.31 -40.78
N GLY A 17 37.30 5.33 -39.97
CA GLY A 17 36.83 4.21 -39.13
C GLY A 17 35.33 4.28 -38.79
N ALA A 18 34.54 5.09 -39.49
CA ALA A 18 33.12 5.41 -39.17
C ALA A 18 32.21 4.18 -38.99
N ALA A 19 32.45 3.11 -39.74
CA ALA A 19 31.62 1.90 -39.68
C ALA A 19 31.69 1.20 -38.29
N GLY A 20 32.81 1.31 -37.57
CA GLY A 20 32.92 0.75 -36.22
C GLY A 20 32.14 1.55 -35.18
N SER A 21 32.24 2.88 -35.25
CA SER A 21 31.58 3.79 -34.30
C SER A 21 30.06 3.87 -34.47
N GLU A 22 29.56 3.76 -35.70
CA GLU A 22 28.11 3.77 -35.97
C GLU A 22 27.45 2.49 -35.45
N LEU A 23 28.10 1.33 -35.62
CA LEU A 23 27.63 0.06 -35.07
C LEU A 23 27.61 0.07 -33.53
N GLU A 24 28.62 0.69 -32.90
CA GLU A 24 28.63 0.88 -31.44
C GLU A 24 27.48 1.80 -30.99
N TYR A 25 27.23 2.89 -31.71
CA TYR A 25 26.11 3.79 -31.41
C TYR A 25 24.75 3.08 -31.51
N PHE A 26 24.51 2.30 -32.57
CA PHE A 26 23.26 1.55 -32.70
C PHE A 26 23.11 0.46 -31.62
N ARG A 27 24.21 -0.18 -31.23
CA ARG A 27 24.21 -1.15 -30.14
C ARG A 27 23.88 -0.51 -28.80
N GLU A 28 24.44 0.66 -28.53
CA GLU A 28 24.17 1.44 -27.32
C GLU A 28 22.73 1.96 -27.28
N ALA A 29 22.20 2.40 -28.43
CA ALA A 29 20.80 2.79 -28.54
C ALA A 29 19.85 1.59 -28.25
N ALA A 30 20.18 0.39 -28.75
CA ALA A 30 19.39 -0.81 -28.48
C ALA A 30 19.48 -1.27 -27.00
N SER A 31 20.65 -1.13 -26.34
CA SER A 31 20.76 -1.42 -24.91
C SER A 31 19.95 -0.44 -24.06
N TRP A 32 19.84 0.82 -24.46
CA TRP A 32 19.03 1.81 -23.75
C TRP A 32 17.54 1.46 -23.72
N ASP A 33 16.98 1.00 -24.84
CA ASP A 33 15.58 0.55 -24.90
C ASP A 33 15.35 -0.71 -24.05
N ALA A 34 16.27 -1.67 -24.12
CA ALA A 34 16.21 -2.90 -23.31
C ALA A 34 16.27 -2.58 -21.80
N ASP A 35 17.14 -1.66 -21.39
CA ASP A 35 17.25 -1.22 -20.00
C ASP A 35 16.01 -0.47 -19.51
N ARG A 36 15.35 0.29 -20.38
CA ARG A 36 14.06 0.94 -20.05
C ARG A 36 12.98 -0.09 -19.77
N MET A 37 12.85 -1.11 -20.61
CA MET A 37 11.89 -2.20 -20.41
C MET A 37 12.20 -3.02 -19.15
N ALA A 38 13.47 -3.35 -18.91
CA ALA A 38 13.86 -4.07 -17.71
C ALA A 38 13.57 -3.27 -16.42
N GLN A 39 13.71 -1.94 -16.46
CA GLN A 39 13.41 -1.08 -15.32
C GLN A 39 11.91 -1.02 -15.00
N THR A 40 11.04 -0.92 -16.00
CA THR A 40 9.58 -0.88 -15.77
C THR A 40 9.08 -2.19 -15.18
N GLU A 41 9.58 -3.34 -15.65
CA GLU A 41 9.23 -4.63 -15.08
C GLU A 41 9.71 -4.79 -13.62
N ARG A 42 10.94 -4.35 -13.33
CA ARG A 42 11.47 -4.36 -11.95
C ARG A 42 10.62 -3.49 -11.02
N ALA A 43 10.28 -2.29 -11.49
CA ALA A 43 9.43 -1.36 -10.75
C ALA A 43 8.03 -1.95 -10.51
N ALA A 44 7.43 -2.57 -11.52
CA ALA A 44 6.13 -3.24 -11.39
C ALA A 44 6.18 -4.35 -10.34
N ARG A 45 7.23 -5.21 -10.34
CA ARG A 45 7.39 -6.26 -9.34
C ARG A 45 7.54 -5.69 -7.92
N ILE A 46 8.30 -4.61 -7.75
CA ILE A 46 8.45 -3.96 -6.44
C ILE A 46 7.12 -3.34 -6.00
N ALA A 47 6.42 -2.65 -6.89
CA ALA A 47 5.13 -2.05 -6.61
C ALA A 47 4.10 -3.11 -6.14
N TRP A 48 4.03 -4.26 -6.81
CA TRP A 48 3.17 -5.37 -6.39
C TRP A 48 3.54 -5.93 -5.01
N ARG A 49 4.83 -6.04 -4.68
CA ARG A 49 5.28 -6.48 -3.36
C ARG A 49 4.89 -5.49 -2.26
N VAL A 50 5.04 -4.19 -2.52
CA VAL A 50 4.63 -3.13 -1.58
C VAL A 50 3.12 -3.12 -1.40
N ALA A 51 2.36 -3.24 -2.48
CA ALA A 51 0.89 -3.33 -2.43
C ALA A 51 0.43 -4.54 -1.62
N ALA A 52 1.03 -5.72 -1.83
CA ALA A 52 0.72 -6.92 -1.06
C ALA A 52 1.07 -6.75 0.43
N ALA A 53 2.22 -6.16 0.76
CA ALA A 53 2.60 -5.87 2.14
C ALA A 53 1.62 -4.90 2.82
N GLY A 54 1.16 -3.88 2.10
CA GLY A 54 0.14 -2.94 2.59
C GLY A 54 -1.19 -3.63 2.90
N TRP A 55 -1.66 -4.52 2.01
CA TRP A 55 -2.87 -5.32 2.23
C TRP A 55 -2.76 -6.23 3.46
N ILE A 56 -1.62 -6.91 3.64
CA ILE A 56 -1.38 -7.77 4.80
C ILE A 56 -1.43 -6.94 6.09
N CYS A 57 -0.79 -5.77 6.10
CA CYS A 57 -0.81 -4.86 7.25
C CYS A 57 -2.24 -4.43 7.61
N ALA A 58 -3.02 -3.99 6.60
CA ALA A 58 -4.40 -3.56 6.79
C ALA A 58 -5.30 -4.69 7.34
N LEU A 59 -5.17 -5.91 6.81
CA LEU A 59 -5.91 -7.08 7.29
C LEU A 59 -5.52 -7.43 8.73
N THR A 60 -4.24 -7.36 9.06
CA THR A 60 -3.76 -7.63 10.43
C THR A 60 -4.37 -6.63 11.42
N CYS A 61 -4.40 -5.34 11.06
CA CYS A 61 -5.07 -4.32 11.87
C CYS A 61 -6.57 -4.58 12.02
N ALA A 62 -7.27 -4.95 10.94
CA ALA A 62 -8.69 -5.26 10.99
C ALA A 62 -8.98 -6.45 11.92
N VAL A 63 -8.17 -7.52 11.85
CA VAL A 63 -8.28 -8.67 12.76
C VAL A 63 -8.04 -8.26 14.21
N ALA A 64 -7.02 -7.43 14.47
CA ALA A 64 -6.77 -6.92 15.82
C ALA A 64 -7.97 -6.14 16.38
N LEU A 65 -8.62 -5.31 15.56
CA LEU A 65 -9.83 -4.58 15.96
C LEU A 65 -11.00 -5.53 16.23
N LEU A 66 -11.20 -6.55 15.39
CA LEU A 66 -12.25 -7.56 15.62
C LEU A 66 -12.03 -8.31 16.93
N LEU A 67 -10.79 -8.61 17.29
CA LEU A 67 -10.45 -9.26 18.57
C LEU A 67 -10.62 -8.31 19.77
N LEU A 68 -10.45 -7.00 19.58
CA LEU A 68 -10.68 -6.00 20.62
C LEU A 68 -12.18 -5.71 20.84
N MET A 69 -12.98 -5.80 19.78
CA MET A 69 -14.41 -5.48 19.81
C MET A 69 -15.24 -6.24 20.87
N PRO A 70 -15.05 -7.55 21.13
CA PRO A 70 -15.90 -8.28 22.07
C PRO A 70 -15.61 -7.98 23.55
N LEU A 71 -14.63 -7.14 23.90
CA LEU A 71 -14.14 -7.07 25.28
C LEU A 71 -15.07 -6.34 26.27
N LYS A 72 -16.08 -5.61 25.79
CA LYS A 72 -17.09 -4.99 26.67
C LYS A 72 -18.38 -5.81 26.72
N HIS A 73 -18.44 -6.78 27.62
CA HIS A 73 -19.71 -7.34 28.04
C HIS A 73 -20.44 -6.31 28.91
N VAL A 74 -21.64 -5.90 28.49
CA VAL A 74 -22.56 -5.11 29.34
C VAL A 74 -23.33 -6.13 30.16
N GLU A 75 -22.97 -6.27 31.43
CA GLU A 75 -23.78 -7.05 32.38
C GLU A 75 -25.00 -6.21 32.78
N PRO A 76 -26.22 -6.59 32.39
CA PRO A 76 -27.41 -5.87 32.80
C PRO A 76 -27.64 -6.05 34.30
N PHE A 77 -27.73 -4.95 35.03
CA PHE A 77 -28.10 -4.94 36.44
C PHE A 77 -29.53 -4.41 36.59
N VAL A 78 -30.38 -5.13 37.34
CA VAL A 78 -31.71 -4.65 37.70
C VAL A 78 -31.69 -4.22 39.16
N ILE A 79 -31.96 -2.95 39.39
CA ILE A 79 -32.06 -2.37 40.74
C ILE A 79 -33.53 -2.47 41.17
N ARG A 80 -33.80 -3.16 42.27
CA ARG A 80 -35.14 -3.18 42.89
C ARG A 80 -35.15 -2.23 44.08
N VAL A 81 -36.23 -1.47 44.20
CA VAL A 81 -36.50 -0.63 45.37
C VAL A 81 -37.77 -1.12 46.03
N ASP A 82 -37.67 -1.49 47.31
CA ASP A 82 -38.85 -1.82 48.12
C ASP A 82 -39.64 -0.53 48.41
N ASN A 83 -40.89 -0.49 47.94
CA ASN A 83 -41.76 0.69 48.07
C ASN A 83 -42.25 0.95 49.51
N THR A 84 -42.13 -0.05 50.40
CA THR A 84 -42.58 0.05 51.80
C THR A 84 -41.44 0.43 52.74
N THR A 85 -40.23 -0.05 52.45
CA THR A 85 -39.04 0.13 53.33
C THR A 85 -37.97 1.05 52.74
N GLY A 86 -38.01 1.35 51.44
CA GLY A 86 -37.01 2.15 50.74
C GLY A 86 -35.66 1.45 50.53
N VAL A 87 -35.58 0.16 50.86
CA VAL A 87 -34.34 -0.62 50.73
C VAL A 87 -34.05 -0.93 49.26
N VAL A 88 -32.81 -0.71 48.84
CA VAL A 88 -32.32 -0.96 47.48
C VAL A 88 -31.55 -2.27 47.46
N ASP A 89 -31.97 -3.20 46.59
CA ASP A 89 -31.27 -4.47 46.36
C ASP A 89 -30.88 -4.61 44.88
N VAL A 90 -29.67 -5.11 44.63
CA VAL A 90 -29.09 -5.24 43.29
C VAL A 90 -29.16 -6.71 42.88
N VAL A 91 -30.08 -7.04 41.98
CA VAL A 91 -30.25 -8.40 41.49
C VAL A 91 -29.49 -8.57 40.17
N PRO A 92 -28.50 -9.47 40.10
CA PRO A 92 -27.82 -9.78 38.84
C PRO A 92 -28.80 -10.44 37.87
N ALA A 93 -29.00 -9.86 36.70
CA ALA A 93 -29.83 -10.46 35.66
C ALA A 93 -28.92 -11.24 34.71
N PHE A 94 -28.59 -12.52 34.98
CA PHE A 94 -28.05 -13.35 33.90
C PHE A 94 -28.34 -14.85 33.98
N GLY A 95 -29.13 -15.30 32.99
CA GLY A 95 -29.11 -16.62 32.36
C GLY A 95 -29.45 -16.41 30.87
N PRO A 96 -28.84 -17.16 29.93
CA PRO A 96 -29.01 -16.92 28.50
C PRO A 96 -30.47 -17.15 28.09
N GLY A 97 -31.17 -16.06 27.74
CA GLY A 97 -32.57 -16.09 27.28
C GLY A 97 -33.60 -15.36 28.15
N ALA A 98 -33.22 -14.78 29.29
CA ALA A 98 -34.15 -14.02 30.12
C ALA A 98 -34.46 -12.64 29.50
N THR A 99 -35.67 -12.49 28.97
CA THR A 99 -36.19 -11.20 28.49
C THR A 99 -36.63 -10.34 29.67
N VAL A 100 -36.36 -9.03 29.60
CA VAL A 100 -36.68 -8.04 30.66
C VAL A 100 -38.15 -8.10 31.11
N ASP A 101 -39.06 -8.50 30.22
CA ASP A 101 -40.49 -8.68 30.49
C ASP A 101 -40.81 -9.75 31.56
N GLU A 102 -39.97 -10.78 31.71
CA GLU A 102 -40.18 -11.84 32.71
C GLU A 102 -39.94 -11.32 34.14
N LEU A 103 -39.10 -10.29 34.30
CA LEU A 103 -38.78 -9.69 35.60
C LEU A 103 -39.82 -8.68 36.09
N VAL A 104 -40.67 -8.16 35.19
CA VAL A 104 -41.75 -7.21 35.52
C VAL A 104 -43.02 -7.91 36.00
N THR A 105 -43.16 -9.23 35.72
CA THR A 105 -44.42 -9.96 35.93
C THR A 105 -44.46 -10.78 37.25
N ARG A 106 -43.40 -10.77 38.07
CA ARG A 106 -43.31 -11.61 39.28
C ARG A 106 -43.14 -10.82 40.59
#